data_AF-A0A966A3G1-F1
#
_entry.id   AF-A0A966A3G1-F1
#
_cell.length_a   1.000
_cell.length_b   1.000
_cell.length_c   1.000
_cell.angle_alpha   90.00
_cell.angle_beta   90.00
_cell.angle_gamma   90.00
#
_symmetry.space_group_name_H-M   'P 1'
#
loop_
_entity.id
_entity.type
_entity.pdbx_description
1 polymer ?
#
loop_
_entity_poly.entity_id
_entity_poly.type
_entity_poly.pdbx_seq_one_letter_code
_entity_poly.pdbx_strand_id
1 'polypeptide(L)'
;GASDFGYRLARQFGLNVRETRAGLVPFVFSGTARELMERLSGISLYAALSTSHVTFADGVLFTHRGLSGPAALQLSSYWEPGSDIRLNLLPEHDAVSLLLEAKVAQPKALMRTVLSAILPRALVLALEPLWWQDSAEVPLAEISGDILRQVADHLHEWTLRPWVVSIPMNCPRKPWSANGNPVFTASVKSWM
;
A
#
# COMPACT_ATOMS: atom_id res chain seq x y z
N GLY A 1 26.10 11.37 -5.21
CA GLY A 1 27.35 11.29 -4.43
C GLY A 1 27.15 10.62 -3.09
N ALA A 2 26.55 9.43 -3.06
CA ALA A 2 26.50 8.58 -1.87
C ALA A 2 27.31 7.31 -2.16
N SER A 3 28.13 6.85 -1.22
CA SER A 3 28.94 5.64 -1.35
C SER A 3 29.00 4.89 -0.02
N ASP A 4 29.45 3.64 -0.07
CA ASP A 4 29.65 2.77 1.09
C ASP A 4 30.96 3.05 1.86
N PHE A 5 31.69 4.13 1.53
CA PHE A 5 33.01 4.43 2.10
C PHE A 5 33.02 4.47 3.64
N GLY A 6 32.05 5.14 4.27
CA GLY A 6 31.96 5.21 5.73
C GLY A 6 31.79 3.85 6.40
N TYR A 7 31.01 2.95 5.79
CA TYR A 7 30.85 1.58 6.29
C TYR A 7 32.15 0.77 6.14
N ARG A 8 32.88 0.94 5.04
CA ARG A 8 34.18 0.28 4.85
C ARG A 8 35.21 0.77 5.88
N LEU A 9 35.25 2.08 6.13
CA LEU A 9 36.17 2.69 7.11
C LEU A 9 35.88 2.18 8.52
N ALA A 10 34.60 2.13 8.92
CA ALA A 10 34.21 1.59 10.23
C ALA A 10 34.68 0.14 10.40
N ARG A 11 34.48 -0.71 9.38
CA ARG A 11 34.95 -2.11 9.39
C ARG A 11 36.47 -2.20 9.46
N GLN A 12 37.20 -1.32 8.78
CA GLN A 12 38.67 -1.26 8.83
C GLN A 12 39.19 -1.00 10.25
N PHE A 13 38.47 -0.20 11.05
CA PHE A 13 38.80 0.06 12.45
C PHE A 13 38.15 -0.93 13.44
N GLY A 14 37.62 -2.06 12.96
CA GLY A 14 37.01 -3.09 13.81
C GLY A 14 35.66 -2.70 14.42
N LEU A 15 35.02 -1.64 13.94
CA LEU A 15 33.69 -1.24 14.42
C LEU A 15 32.61 -2.13 13.79
N ASN A 16 31.65 -2.55 14.60
CA ASN A 16 30.50 -3.32 14.13
C ASN A 16 29.53 -2.42 13.32
N VAL A 17 29.25 -2.82 12.08
CA VAL A 17 28.29 -2.13 11.20
C VAL A 17 27.04 -3.00 11.08
N ARG A 18 25.90 -2.50 11.58
CA ARG A 18 24.60 -3.17 11.44
C ARG A 18 24.19 -3.30 9.98
N GLU A 19 23.32 -4.27 9.70
CA GLU A 19 22.78 -4.47 8.35
C GLU A 19 22.09 -3.20 7.85
N THR A 20 22.48 -2.74 6.67
CA THR A 20 21.97 -1.51 6.07
C THR A 20 20.87 -1.85 5.08
N ARG A 21 19.71 -1.23 5.26
CA ARG A 21 18.59 -1.31 4.31
C ARG A 21 18.14 0.10 3.91
N ALA A 22 17.47 0.20 2.76
CA ALA A 22 16.83 1.44 2.37
C ALA A 22 15.71 1.79 3.36
N GLY A 23 15.64 3.04 3.78
CA GLY A 23 14.56 3.58 4.61
C GLY A 23 14.02 4.85 3.98
N LEU A 24 12.77 5.20 4.31
CA LEU A 24 12.06 6.34 3.72
C LEU A 24 11.97 6.23 2.19
N VAL A 25 11.55 5.07 1.71
CA VAL A 25 11.49 4.72 0.29
C VAL A 25 10.09 4.27 -0.11
N PRO A 26 9.61 4.61 -1.32
CA PRO A 26 8.29 4.18 -1.78
C PRO A 26 8.19 2.65 -1.89
N PHE A 27 6.97 2.16 -1.66
CA PHE A 27 6.60 0.77 -1.93
C PHE A 27 6.41 0.56 -3.42
N VAL A 28 6.87 -0.60 -3.91
CA VAL A 28 6.67 -1.04 -5.29
C VAL A 28 5.87 -2.32 -5.29
N PHE A 29 4.89 -2.39 -6.18
CA PHE A 29 4.01 -3.54 -6.38
C PHE A 29 4.29 -4.22 -7.72
N SER A 30 3.86 -5.48 -7.82
CA SER A 30 3.94 -6.32 -9.02
C SER A 30 2.57 -6.93 -9.36
N GLY A 31 2.42 -7.48 -10.56
CA GLY A 31 1.19 -8.16 -10.99
C GLY A 31 -0.05 -7.25 -10.98
N THR A 32 -1.18 -7.80 -10.58
CA THR A 32 -2.49 -7.10 -10.55
C THR A 32 -2.47 -5.86 -9.62
N ALA A 33 -1.74 -5.93 -8.50
CA ALA A 33 -1.58 -4.78 -7.62
C ALA A 33 -0.86 -3.62 -8.34
N ARG A 34 0.18 -3.91 -9.15
CA ARG A 34 0.86 -2.88 -9.95
C ARG A 34 -0.09 -2.20 -10.94
N GLU A 35 -0.91 -2.97 -11.63
CA GLU A 35 -1.89 -2.45 -12.60
C GLU A 35 -2.89 -1.52 -11.92
N LEU A 36 -3.34 -1.87 -10.71
CA LEU A 36 -4.18 -0.99 -9.90
C LEU A 36 -3.45 0.30 -9.50
N MET A 37 -2.19 0.22 -9.05
CA MET A 37 -1.39 1.41 -8.72
C MET A 37 -1.17 2.32 -9.93
N GLU A 38 -0.99 1.73 -11.12
CA GLU A 38 -0.86 2.47 -12.37
C GLU A 38 -2.13 3.23 -12.74
N ARG A 39 -3.31 2.61 -12.57
CA ARG A 39 -4.62 3.25 -12.76
C ARG A 39 -4.89 4.37 -11.75
N LEU A 40 -4.36 4.23 -10.53
CA LEU A 40 -4.52 5.22 -9.45
C LEU A 40 -3.42 6.29 -9.44
N SER A 41 -2.42 6.19 -10.32
CA SER A 41 -1.24 7.05 -10.31
C SER A 41 -1.62 8.54 -10.33
N GLY A 42 -1.02 9.31 -9.42
CA GLY A 42 -1.27 10.74 -9.26
C GLY A 42 -2.35 11.08 -8.25
N ILE A 43 -3.14 10.10 -7.78
CA ILE A 43 -4.10 10.32 -6.69
C ILE A 43 -3.34 10.42 -5.36
N SER A 44 -3.66 11.44 -4.58
CA SER A 44 -3.23 11.57 -3.20
C SER A 44 -4.43 11.72 -2.26
N LEU A 45 -4.27 11.26 -1.03
CA LEU A 45 -5.26 11.37 0.04
C LEU A 45 -4.58 11.27 1.40
N TYR A 46 -5.26 11.73 2.45
CA TYR A 46 -4.88 11.45 3.82
C TYR A 46 -5.38 10.05 4.19
N ALA A 47 -4.47 9.15 4.57
CA ALA A 47 -4.80 7.77 4.89
C ALA A 47 -3.83 7.21 5.94
N ALA A 48 -4.22 6.11 6.61
CA ALA A 48 -3.35 5.43 7.55
C ALA A 48 -2.79 4.13 6.95
N LEU A 49 -1.47 4.00 7.01
CA LEU A 49 -0.74 2.82 6.59
C LEU A 49 -0.17 2.10 7.81
N SER A 50 -0.35 0.78 7.88
CA SER A 50 0.01 -0.03 9.04
C SER A 50 0.77 -1.29 8.67
N THR A 51 1.71 -1.68 9.53
CA THR A 51 2.23 -3.06 9.60
C THR A 51 1.54 -3.81 10.75
N SER A 52 2.08 -4.94 11.17
CA SER A 52 1.72 -5.61 12.42
C SER A 52 2.12 -4.82 13.68
N HIS A 53 3.03 -3.84 13.56
CA HIS A 53 3.67 -3.22 14.74
C HIS A 53 3.47 -1.71 14.83
N VAL A 54 3.35 -1.02 13.70
CA VAL A 54 3.30 0.45 13.65
C VAL A 54 2.27 0.93 12.64
N THR A 55 1.73 2.11 12.88
CA THR A 55 0.76 2.80 12.02
C THR A 55 1.17 4.26 11.85
N PHE A 56 1.08 4.76 10.62
CA PHE A 56 1.30 6.17 10.29
C PHE A 56 0.10 6.70 9.50
N ALA A 57 -0.50 7.79 9.98
CA ALA A 57 -1.62 8.48 9.33
C ALA A 57 -1.16 9.83 8.79
N ASP A 58 -0.99 9.91 7.47
CA ASP A 58 -0.49 11.09 6.76
C ASP A 58 -0.85 10.99 5.27
N GLY A 59 -0.33 11.89 4.44
CA GLY A 59 -0.46 11.83 3.00
C GLY A 59 0.06 10.52 2.41
N VAL A 60 -0.79 9.86 1.62
CA VAL A 60 -0.46 8.72 0.75
C VAL A 60 -0.59 9.18 -0.70
N LEU A 61 0.39 8.83 -1.52
CA LEU A 61 0.41 9.11 -2.96
C LEU A 61 0.48 7.80 -3.73
N PHE A 62 -0.50 7.56 -4.60
CA PHE A 62 -0.46 6.50 -5.59
C PHE A 62 0.46 6.91 -6.75
N THR A 63 1.32 6.00 -7.19
CA THR A 63 2.30 6.19 -8.27
C THR A 63 2.23 5.03 -9.25
N HIS A 64 2.76 5.22 -10.46
CA HIS A 64 2.83 4.18 -11.51
C HIS A 64 3.49 2.85 -11.09
N ARG A 65 4.23 2.84 -9.97
CA ARG A 65 4.90 1.62 -9.48
C ARG A 65 4.39 1.18 -8.10
N GLY A 66 3.64 2.03 -7.40
CA GLY A 66 3.20 1.72 -6.04
C GLY A 66 2.85 2.93 -5.19
N LEU A 67 3.19 2.87 -3.91
CA LEU A 67 2.77 3.87 -2.91
C LEU A 67 3.95 4.72 -2.44
N SER A 68 3.72 6.02 -2.33
CA SER A 68 4.62 7.03 -1.79
C SER A 68 3.85 7.95 -0.84
N GLY A 69 4.42 9.10 -0.51
CA GLY A 69 3.88 10.05 0.46
C GLY A 69 4.41 9.79 1.88
N PRO A 70 4.32 10.79 2.79
CA PRO A 70 4.93 10.71 4.12
C PRO A 70 4.58 9.42 4.87
N ALA A 71 3.33 8.98 4.86
CA ALA A 71 2.91 7.75 5.55
C ALA A 71 3.60 6.50 4.98
N ALA A 72 3.66 6.36 3.66
CA ALA A 72 4.32 5.21 3.02
C ALA A 72 5.84 5.23 3.25
N LEU A 73 6.47 6.40 3.16
CA LEU A 73 7.92 6.54 3.40
C LEU A 73 8.24 6.20 4.86
N GLN A 74 7.50 6.71 5.83
CA GLN A 74 7.68 6.37 7.24
C GLN A 74 7.49 4.87 7.48
N LEU A 75 6.41 4.29 6.97
CA LEU A 75 6.11 2.86 7.14
C LEU A 75 7.19 1.96 6.52
N SER A 76 7.79 2.36 5.39
CA SER A 76 8.83 1.56 4.71
C SER A 76 10.03 1.21 5.59
N SER A 77 10.31 2.02 6.61
CA SER A 77 11.41 1.79 7.55
C SER A 77 11.14 0.65 8.53
N TYR A 78 9.87 0.27 8.70
CA TYR A 78 9.39 -0.78 9.61
C TYR A 78 8.85 -2.01 8.87
N TRP A 79 8.70 -1.93 7.55
CA TRP A 79 8.24 -3.03 6.73
C TRP A 79 9.37 -4.03 6.45
N GLU A 80 9.01 -5.31 6.37
CA GLU A 80 9.91 -6.40 6.05
C GLU A 80 9.51 -7.06 4.72
N PRO A 81 10.48 -7.43 3.86
CA PRO A 81 10.20 -8.09 2.60
C PRO A 81 9.26 -9.29 2.73
N GLY A 82 8.20 -9.30 1.93
CA GLY A 82 7.17 -10.34 1.93
C GLY A 82 6.03 -10.13 2.92
N SER A 83 6.10 -9.12 3.79
CA SER A 83 5.02 -8.77 4.72
C SER A 83 3.91 -7.96 4.08
N ASP A 84 2.71 -8.09 4.61
CA ASP A 84 1.56 -7.26 4.23
C ASP A 84 1.58 -5.90 4.91
N ILE A 85 0.98 -4.91 4.25
CA ILE A 85 0.63 -3.62 4.82
C ILE A 85 -0.89 -3.47 4.76
N ARG A 86 -1.47 -2.74 5.71
CA ARG A 86 -2.90 -2.42 5.75
C ARG A 86 -3.08 -0.93 5.51
N LEU A 87 -3.98 -0.59 4.59
CA LEU A 87 -4.32 0.77 4.22
C LEU A 87 -5.75 1.06 4.69
N ASN A 88 -5.88 1.98 5.63
CA ASN A 88 -7.15 2.57 6.03
C ASN A 88 -7.35 3.87 5.23
N LEU A 89 -8.29 3.85 4.29
CA LEU A 89 -8.60 4.97 3.41
C LEU A 89 -9.40 6.08 4.10
N LEU A 90 -10.00 5.79 5.25
CA LEU A 90 -10.87 6.69 6.00
C LEU A 90 -10.46 6.72 7.48
N PRO A 91 -9.23 7.14 7.82
CA PRO A 91 -8.75 7.09 9.21
C PRO A 91 -9.50 8.02 10.17
N GLU A 92 -10.18 9.04 9.65
CA GLU A 92 -10.92 10.04 10.43
C GLU A 92 -12.44 9.81 10.44
N HIS A 93 -12.94 8.79 9.74
CA HIS A 93 -14.37 8.53 9.59
C HIS A 93 -14.68 7.08 9.89
N ASP A 94 -15.77 6.80 10.60
CA ASP A 94 -16.32 5.44 10.67
C ASP A 94 -17.10 5.15 9.39
N ALA A 95 -16.53 4.31 8.51
CA ALA A 95 -17.14 3.99 7.22
C ALA A 95 -18.47 3.24 7.36
N VAL A 96 -18.67 2.46 8.44
CA VAL A 96 -19.93 1.76 8.69
C VAL A 96 -21.02 2.77 8.99
N SER A 97 -20.78 3.65 9.98
CA SER A 97 -21.74 4.70 10.36
C SER A 97 -22.05 5.61 9.18
N LEU A 98 -21.03 6.04 8.44
CA LEU A 98 -21.16 6.87 7.23
C LEU A 98 -22.09 6.24 6.18
N LEU A 99 -21.90 4.96 5.85
CA LEU A 99 -22.72 4.28 4.84
C LEU A 99 -24.16 4.01 5.33
N LEU A 100 -24.33 3.64 6.60
CA LEU A 100 -25.66 3.40 7.18
C LEU A 100 -26.47 4.68 7.35
N GLU A 101 -25.84 5.79 7.74
CA GLU A 101 -26.47 7.11 7.81
C GLU A 101 -26.87 7.60 6.41
N ALA A 102 -25.97 7.45 5.43
CA ALA A 102 -26.25 7.82 4.05
C ALA A 102 -27.39 7.01 3.43
N LYS A 103 -27.54 5.73 3.81
CA LYS A 103 -28.69 4.90 3.41
C LYS A 103 -30.03 5.50 3.84
N VAL A 104 -30.10 6.15 5.00
CA VAL A 104 -31.32 6.80 5.51
C VAL A 104 -31.47 8.21 4.91
N ALA A 105 -30.40 8.98 4.88
CA ALA A 105 -30.43 10.38 4.46
C ALA A 105 -30.58 10.56 2.93
N GLN A 106 -30.01 9.65 2.15
CA GLN A 106 -29.95 9.70 0.69
C GLN A 106 -30.32 8.35 0.06
N PRO A 107 -31.55 7.84 0.29
CA PRO A 107 -31.94 6.46 -0.03
C PRO A 107 -31.82 6.10 -1.53
N LYS A 108 -31.97 7.10 -2.41
CA LYS A 108 -31.88 6.94 -3.87
C LYS A 108 -30.46 7.09 -4.43
N ALA A 109 -29.49 7.49 -3.59
CA ALA A 109 -28.12 7.66 -4.03
C ALA A 109 -27.42 6.31 -4.25
N LEU A 110 -26.46 6.28 -5.17
CA LEU A 110 -25.55 5.15 -5.33
C LEU A 110 -24.41 5.27 -4.32
N MET A 111 -23.86 4.12 -3.91
CA MET A 111 -22.74 4.07 -2.96
C MET A 111 -21.54 4.91 -3.43
N ARG A 112 -21.23 4.87 -4.74
CA ARG A 112 -20.13 5.65 -5.32
C ARG A 112 -20.30 7.16 -5.14
N THR A 113 -21.55 7.65 -5.15
CA THR A 113 -21.85 9.08 -4.98
C THR A 113 -21.53 9.51 -3.56
N VAL A 114 -21.88 8.68 -2.57
CA VAL A 114 -21.61 8.95 -1.15
C VAL A 114 -20.11 8.88 -0.86
N LEU A 115 -19.43 7.82 -1.32
CA LEU A 115 -17.99 7.68 -1.10
C LEU A 115 -17.17 8.76 -1.83
N SER A 116 -17.61 9.21 -3.02
CA SER A 116 -16.92 10.27 -3.77
C SER A 116 -17.04 11.66 -3.13
N ALA A 117 -17.87 11.83 -2.09
CA ALA A 117 -17.93 13.07 -1.33
C ALA A 117 -16.72 13.22 -0.38
N ILE A 118 -16.04 12.12 -0.05
CA ILE A 118 -14.95 12.08 0.95
C ILE A 118 -13.65 11.53 0.33
N LEU A 119 -13.77 10.59 -0.62
CA LEU A 119 -12.64 10.00 -1.32
C LEU A 119 -12.51 10.57 -2.74
N PRO A 120 -11.29 10.57 -3.32
CA PRO A 120 -11.09 10.91 -4.73
C PRO A 120 -11.96 10.02 -5.63
N ARG A 121 -12.78 10.63 -6.49
CA ARG A 121 -13.71 9.89 -7.36
C ARG A 121 -13.04 8.79 -8.18
N ALA A 122 -11.85 9.04 -8.70
CA ALA A 122 -11.10 8.05 -9.49
C ALA A 122 -10.71 6.81 -8.65
N LEU A 123 -10.43 6.98 -7.36
CA LEU A 123 -10.20 5.87 -6.43
C LEU A 123 -11.50 5.07 -6.23
N VAL A 124 -12.60 5.75 -5.94
CA VAL A 124 -13.91 5.10 -5.74
C VAL A 124 -14.31 4.25 -6.94
N LEU A 125 -14.16 4.78 -8.16
CA LEU A 125 -14.46 4.05 -9.40
C LEU A 125 -13.51 2.87 -9.67
N ALA A 126 -12.28 2.91 -9.14
CA ALA A 126 -11.35 1.79 -9.25
C ALA A 126 -11.67 0.67 -8.26
N LEU A 127 -12.22 1.01 -7.09
CA LEU A 127 -12.58 0.10 -6.01
C LEU A 127 -13.96 -0.55 -6.21
N GLU A 128 -14.88 0.15 -6.86
CA GLU A 128 -16.23 -0.33 -7.19
C GLU A 128 -16.26 -1.74 -7.82
N PRO A 129 -15.52 -2.02 -8.91
CA PRO A 129 -15.48 -3.37 -9.49
C PRO A 129 -14.79 -4.41 -8.61
N LEU A 130 -14.06 -4.00 -7.56
CA LEU A 130 -13.34 -4.91 -6.67
C LEU A 130 -14.18 -5.33 -5.47
N TRP A 131 -15.01 -4.43 -4.93
CA TRP A 131 -15.60 -4.60 -3.60
C TRP A 131 -17.13 -4.59 -3.58
N TRP A 132 -17.81 -3.94 -4.53
CA TRP A 132 -19.27 -3.86 -4.53
C TRP A 132 -19.89 -3.86 -5.94
N GLN A 133 -19.28 -4.55 -6.90
CA GLN A 133 -19.71 -4.57 -8.31
C GLN A 133 -21.21 -4.89 -8.47
N ASP A 134 -21.72 -5.90 -7.75
CA ASP A 134 -23.13 -6.33 -7.83
C ASP A 134 -24.11 -5.28 -7.30
N SER A 135 -23.63 -4.35 -6.48
CA SER A 135 -24.41 -3.25 -5.89
C SER A 135 -24.07 -1.88 -6.50
N ALA A 136 -23.27 -1.83 -7.57
CA ALA A 136 -22.78 -0.57 -8.14
C ALA A 136 -23.91 0.35 -8.64
N GLU A 137 -24.93 -0.24 -9.28
CA GLU A 137 -26.12 0.47 -9.81
C GLU A 137 -27.34 0.36 -8.90
N VAL A 138 -27.17 -0.16 -7.69
CA VAL A 138 -28.27 -0.36 -6.73
C VAL A 138 -28.37 0.87 -5.82
N PRO A 139 -29.57 1.46 -5.65
CA PRO A 139 -29.78 2.52 -4.67
C PRO A 139 -29.44 2.07 -3.25
N LEU A 140 -28.84 2.93 -2.42
CA LEU A 140 -28.44 2.59 -1.05
C LEU A 140 -29.57 2.00 -0.21
N ALA A 141 -30.81 2.46 -0.40
CA ALA A 141 -31.98 1.92 0.29
C ALA A 141 -32.19 0.42 0.07
N GLU A 142 -31.76 -0.12 -1.07
CA GLU A 142 -31.94 -1.52 -1.47
C GLU A 142 -30.71 -2.39 -1.12
N ILE A 143 -29.56 -1.80 -0.82
CA ILE A 143 -28.34 -2.52 -0.42
C ILE A 143 -28.46 -3.01 1.03
N SER A 144 -28.17 -4.28 1.30
CA SER A 144 -28.25 -4.81 2.67
C SER A 144 -27.23 -4.14 3.61
N GLY A 145 -27.57 -4.05 4.90
CA GLY A 145 -26.64 -3.50 5.90
C GLY A 145 -25.33 -4.29 6.01
N ASP A 146 -25.37 -5.59 5.73
CA ASP A 146 -24.19 -6.46 5.76
C ASP A 146 -23.21 -6.15 4.62
N ILE A 147 -23.73 -5.88 3.41
CA ILE A 147 -22.89 -5.45 2.27
C ILE A 147 -22.23 -4.10 2.59
N LEU A 148 -22.96 -3.16 3.19
CA LEU A 148 -22.39 -1.87 3.59
C LEU A 148 -21.27 -2.02 4.62
N ARG A 149 -21.44 -2.91 5.60
CA ARG A 149 -20.39 -3.23 6.58
C ARG A 149 -19.18 -3.88 5.92
N GLN A 150 -19.38 -4.82 5.00
CA GLN A 150 -18.29 -5.45 4.27
C GLN A 150 -17.46 -4.45 3.45
N VAL A 151 -18.12 -3.50 2.77
CA VAL A 151 -17.41 -2.44 2.03
C VAL A 151 -16.68 -1.51 3.00
N ALA A 152 -17.28 -1.16 4.14
CA ALA A 152 -16.63 -0.38 5.18
C ALA A 152 -15.37 -1.08 5.73
N ASP A 153 -15.42 -2.40 5.95
CA ASP A 153 -14.27 -3.19 6.37
C ASP A 153 -13.16 -3.15 5.31
N HIS A 154 -13.50 -3.26 4.02
CA HIS A 154 -12.52 -3.12 2.94
C HIS A 154 -11.89 -1.72 2.86
N LEU A 155 -12.65 -0.66 3.16
CA LEU A 155 -12.15 0.71 3.21
C LEU A 155 -11.16 0.92 4.38
N HIS A 156 -11.36 0.22 5.51
CA HIS A 156 -10.50 0.34 6.70
C HIS A 156 -9.31 -0.62 6.72
N GLU A 157 -9.47 -1.82 6.17
CA GLU A 157 -8.49 -2.91 6.28
C GLU A 157 -8.01 -3.37 4.89
N TRP A 158 -7.78 -2.42 3.97
CA TRP A 158 -7.30 -2.76 2.64
C TRP A 158 -5.88 -3.32 2.71
N THR A 159 -5.78 -4.64 2.62
CA THR A 159 -4.51 -5.36 2.71
C THR A 159 -3.80 -5.38 1.35
N LEU A 160 -2.54 -4.96 1.36
CA LEU A 160 -1.68 -4.87 0.18
C LEU A 160 -0.33 -5.52 0.49
N ARG A 161 0.23 -6.25 -0.48
CA ARG A 161 1.57 -6.85 -0.35
C ARG A 161 2.57 -6.15 -1.26
N PRO A 162 3.45 -5.28 -0.74
CA PRO A 162 4.53 -4.72 -1.54
C PRO A 162 5.49 -5.83 -1.99
N TRP A 163 5.99 -5.71 -3.22
CA TRP A 163 7.03 -6.61 -3.73
C TRP A 163 8.39 -6.23 -3.15
N VAL A 164 8.74 -4.95 -3.25
CA VAL A 164 9.96 -4.37 -2.66
C VAL A 164 9.70 -2.92 -2.25
N VAL A 165 10.64 -2.37 -1.49
CA VAL A 165 10.80 -0.91 -1.39
C VAL A 165 11.85 -0.45 -2.40
N SER A 166 11.63 0.69 -3.06
CA SER A 166 12.55 1.22 -4.08
C SER A 166 13.12 2.55 -3.67
N ILE A 167 14.44 2.72 -3.79
CA ILE A 167 15.05 4.05 -3.76
C ILE A 167 14.60 4.80 -5.03
N PRO A 168 14.18 6.08 -4.96
CA PRO A 168 13.94 6.88 -6.16
C PRO A 168 15.23 6.96 -6.97
N MET A 169 15.26 6.25 -8.11
CA MET A 169 16.45 6.16 -8.94
C MET A 169 16.62 7.40 -9.82
N ASN A 170 17.56 8.26 -9.43
CA ASN A 170 18.59 8.73 -10.35
C ASN A 170 19.97 8.25 -9.85
N CYS A 171 20.17 6.94 -9.85
CA CYS A 171 21.44 6.31 -9.49
C CYS A 171 21.74 5.22 -10.53
N PRO A 172 22.92 5.23 -11.19
CA PRO A 172 23.19 4.37 -12.33
C PRO A 172 23.14 2.89 -11.96
N ARG A 173 22.52 2.11 -12.86
CA ARG A 173 22.31 0.67 -12.76
C ARG A 173 23.64 -0.05 -12.52
N LYS A 174 23.68 -1.00 -11.57
CA LYS A 174 24.73 -2.03 -11.58
C LYS A 174 24.57 -2.89 -12.85
N PRO A 175 25.67 -3.36 -13.46
CA PRO A 175 25.60 -4.18 -14.66
C PRO A 175 25.04 -5.57 -14.34
N TRP A 176 24.21 -6.06 -15.26
CA TRP A 176 23.69 -7.42 -15.28
C TRP A 176 24.86 -8.40 -15.51
N SER A 177 24.91 -9.51 -14.77
CA SER A 177 25.79 -10.63 -15.12
C SER A 177 25.23 -11.32 -16.37
N ALA A 178 26.08 -11.55 -17.38
CA ALA A 178 25.72 -12.07 -18.69
C ALA A 178 25.24 -13.53 -18.72
N ASN A 179 25.20 -14.23 -17.58
CA ASN A 179 24.80 -15.65 -17.54
C ASN A 179 23.52 -15.79 -16.72
N GLY A 180 22.38 -15.85 -17.42
CA GLY A 180 21.04 -15.98 -16.86
C GLY A 180 20.80 -17.30 -16.13
N ASN A 181 21.26 -17.40 -14.88
CA ASN A 181 20.79 -18.42 -13.94
C ASN A 181 20.67 -17.84 -12.52
N PRO A 182 19.58 -18.12 -11.79
CA PRO A 182 19.44 -17.69 -10.40
C PRO A 182 20.35 -18.54 -9.51
N VAL A 183 21.30 -17.91 -8.82
CA VAL A 183 22.07 -18.57 -7.75
C VAL A 183 21.21 -18.57 -6.49
N PHE A 184 20.43 -19.63 -6.31
CA PHE A 184 19.93 -20.04 -5.00
C PHE A 184 20.85 -21.13 -4.46
N THR A 185 21.66 -20.80 -3.46
CA THR A 185 22.26 -21.81 -2.58
C THR A 185 21.49 -21.82 -1.28
N ALA A 186 20.43 -22.62 -1.22
CA ALA A 186 19.88 -23.15 0.02
C ALA A 186 20.56 -24.50 0.28
N SER A 187 21.31 -24.60 1.37
CA SER A 187 21.78 -25.90 1.87
C SER A 187 21.84 -25.85 3.39
N VAL A 188 20.82 -26.42 4.03
CA VAL A 188 20.97 -27.23 5.26
C VAL A 188 19.81 -28.25 5.28
N LYS A 189 20.12 -29.51 4.96
CA LYS A 189 19.35 -30.68 5.38
C LYS A 189 20.30 -31.57 6.17
N SER A 190 20.03 -31.76 7.46
CA SER A 190 20.35 -33.00 8.16
C SER A 190 19.55 -33.05 9.47
N TRP A 191 18.57 -33.96 9.51
CA TRP A 191 18.04 -34.58 10.73
C TRP A 191 17.90 -36.07 10.40
N MET A 192 18.77 -36.86 10.99
CA MET A 192 18.53 -38.21 11.48
C MET A 192 18.93 -38.20 12.95
#